data_AF-A0A3C0WKI2-F1
#
_entry.id   AF-A0A3C0WKI2-F1
#
_cell.length_a   1.000
_cell.length_b   1.000
_cell.length_c   1.000
_cell.angle_alpha   90.00
_cell.angle_beta   90.00
_cell.angle_gamma   90.00
#
_symmetry.space_group_name_H-M   'P 1'
#
loop_
_entity.id
_entity.type
_entity.pdbx_description
1 polymer ?
#
loop_
_entity_poly.entity_id
_entity_poly.type
_entity_poly.pdbx_seq_one_letter_code
_entity_poly.pdbx_strand_id
1 'polypeptide(L)'
;MVPAVDGDKEGGELAVYFFGGGGGGVNANLERWEGQFSSKGRVSKVTEGKSKQGPYYIIDLSGIYNKPIGPPIQGKTAPTPGYKMLGVVLMVKDKGNYFLKLTGPKKTIEGVADTFRASFGGNAKSEKAYEIK
;
A
#
# COMPACT_ATOMS: atom_id res chain seq x y z
N MET A 1 -3.42 -12.57 5.72
CA MET A 1 -3.15 -11.69 6.89
C MET A 1 -1.71 -11.90 7.32
N VAL A 2 -1.06 -10.84 7.82
CA VAL A 2 0.27 -10.86 8.44
C VAL A 2 0.04 -10.87 9.96
N PRO A 3 0.59 -11.84 10.72
CA PRO A 3 0.46 -11.86 12.17
C PRO A 3 1.00 -10.58 12.82
N ALA A 4 0.42 -10.17 13.95
CA ALA A 4 0.95 -9.08 14.75
C ALA A 4 2.34 -9.44 15.30
N VAL A 5 3.24 -8.45 15.35
CA VAL A 5 4.51 -8.58 16.09
C VAL A 5 4.32 -8.16 17.55
N ASP A 6 5.28 -8.50 18.41
CA ASP A 6 5.24 -8.16 19.83
C ASP A 6 4.96 -6.66 20.06
N GLY A 7 3.92 -6.38 20.83
CA GLY A 7 3.47 -5.04 21.19
C GLY A 7 2.40 -4.43 20.26
N ASP A 8 2.16 -5.00 19.08
CA ASP A 8 1.03 -4.62 18.23
C ASP A 8 -0.21 -5.45 18.59
N LYS A 9 -1.38 -4.80 18.68
CA LYS A 9 -2.65 -5.46 19.06
C LYS A 9 -3.37 -6.13 17.88
N GLU A 10 -2.97 -5.81 16.66
CA GLU A 10 -3.62 -6.26 15.43
C GLU A 10 -2.55 -6.62 14.39
N GLY A 11 -2.86 -7.55 13.50
CA GLY A 11 -2.00 -7.92 12.38
C GLY A 11 -2.10 -6.96 11.20
N GLY A 12 -1.37 -7.28 10.14
CA GLY A 12 -1.49 -6.62 8.84
C GLY A 12 -2.51 -7.31 7.92
N GLU A 13 -3.22 -6.52 7.13
CA GLU A 13 -4.10 -6.99 6.07
C GLU A 13 -3.45 -6.76 4.72
N LEU A 14 -3.37 -7.81 3.89
CA LEU A 14 -3.00 -7.72 2.49
C LEU A 14 -4.25 -7.92 1.65
N ALA A 15 -4.67 -6.88 0.95
CA ALA A 15 -5.69 -6.96 -0.08
C ALA A 15 -5.04 -6.93 -1.47
N VAL A 16 -5.50 -7.79 -2.37
CA VAL A 16 -5.04 -7.84 -3.77
C VAL A 16 -6.25 -7.64 -4.67
N TYR A 17 -6.20 -6.61 -5.51
CA TYR A 17 -7.25 -6.29 -6.46
C TYR A 17 -6.75 -6.48 -7.89
N PHE A 18 -7.62 -7.04 -8.73
CA PHE A 18 -7.46 -7.10 -10.17
C PHE A 18 -8.79 -6.73 -10.81
N PHE A 19 -8.79 -5.72 -11.67
CA PHE A 19 -10.01 -5.17 -12.27
C PHE A 19 -10.10 -5.47 -13.78
N GLY A 20 -9.48 -6.55 -14.27
CA GLY A 20 -9.64 -6.99 -15.66
C GLY A 20 -9.11 -6.00 -16.71
N GLY A 21 -8.11 -5.18 -16.37
CA GLY A 21 -7.61 -4.08 -17.20
C GLY A 21 -8.17 -2.69 -16.84
N GLY A 22 -9.18 -2.62 -15.97
CA GLY A 22 -9.66 -1.38 -15.35
C GLY A 22 -8.96 -1.05 -14.02
N GLY A 23 -9.61 -0.24 -13.17
CA GLY A 23 -9.12 0.10 -11.82
C GLY A 23 -8.44 1.46 -11.68
N GLY A 24 -8.38 2.22 -12.78
CA GLY A 24 -7.68 3.49 -12.84
C GLY A 24 -6.17 3.33 -13.00
N GLY A 25 -5.49 4.45 -13.23
CA GLY A 25 -4.04 4.49 -13.40
C GLY A 25 -3.26 4.44 -12.09
N VAL A 26 -1.95 4.52 -12.21
CA VAL A 26 -1.00 4.59 -11.10
C VAL A 26 -1.33 5.77 -10.18
N ASN A 27 -1.32 7.00 -10.69
CA ASN A 27 -1.54 8.21 -9.88
C ASN A 27 -2.87 8.21 -9.15
N ALA A 28 -3.97 7.88 -9.84
CA ALA A 28 -5.30 7.83 -9.25
C ALA A 28 -5.38 6.87 -8.04
N ASN A 29 -4.60 5.78 -8.03
CA ASN A 29 -4.55 4.86 -6.89
C ASN A 29 -3.60 5.36 -5.79
N LEU A 30 -2.46 5.93 -6.15
CA LEU A 30 -1.52 6.55 -5.19
C LEU A 30 -2.19 7.68 -4.41
N GLU A 31 -2.88 8.60 -5.09
CA GLU A 31 -3.65 9.70 -4.50
C GLU A 31 -4.76 9.18 -3.58
N ARG A 32 -5.49 8.15 -4.03
CA ARG A 32 -6.56 7.54 -3.24
C ARG A 32 -6.02 6.95 -1.95
N TRP A 33 -4.92 6.19 -2.02
CA TRP A 33 -4.32 5.59 -0.83
C TRP A 33 -3.73 6.66 0.10
N GLU A 34 -3.09 7.68 -0.46
CA GLU A 34 -2.60 8.81 0.32
C GLU A 34 -3.75 9.54 1.07
N GLY A 35 -4.88 9.77 0.39
CA GLY A 35 -6.07 10.38 0.97
C GLY A 35 -6.75 9.55 2.07
N GLN A 36 -6.40 8.27 2.23
CA GLN A 36 -6.87 7.46 3.35
C GLN A 36 -6.08 7.71 4.65
N PHE A 37 -5.02 8.50 4.60
CA PHE A 37 -4.33 8.99 5.78
C PHE A 37 -4.62 10.47 5.97
N SER A 38 -4.81 10.88 7.23
CA SER A 38 -4.90 12.29 7.60
C SER A 38 -3.68 13.05 7.08
N SER A 39 -3.86 14.26 6.54
CA SER A 39 -2.72 15.11 6.15
C SER A 39 -1.85 15.52 7.34
N LYS A 40 -2.38 15.47 8.57
CA LYS A 40 -1.64 15.82 9.79
C LYS A 40 -0.66 14.71 10.17
N GLY A 41 0.63 14.99 10.06
CA GLY A 41 1.70 14.07 10.48
C GLY A 41 1.84 12.82 9.60
N ARG A 42 1.28 12.85 8.39
CA ARG A 42 1.48 11.78 7.39
C ARG A 42 2.87 11.89 6.79
N VAL A 43 3.53 10.75 6.72
CA VAL A 43 4.72 10.55 5.90
C VAL A 43 4.27 9.81 4.64
N SER A 44 4.67 10.32 3.48
CA SER A 44 4.37 9.73 2.19
C SER A 44 5.63 9.69 1.35
N LYS A 45 5.97 8.50 0.85
CA LYS A 45 7.09 8.30 -0.07
C LYS A 45 6.61 7.41 -1.19
N VAL A 46 6.77 7.85 -2.43
CA VAL A 46 6.51 7.02 -3.61
C VAL A 46 7.81 6.68 -4.31
N THR A 47 7.95 5.42 -4.69
CA THR A 47 9.04 4.96 -5.53
C THR A 47 8.54 4.10 -6.67
N GLU A 48 9.33 4.03 -7.74
CA GLU A 48 9.09 3.13 -8.87
C GLU A 48 10.26 2.17 -9.07
N GLY A 49 9.95 1.01 -9.66
CA GLY A 49 10.91 -0.01 -9.99
C GLY A 49 10.43 -0.92 -11.11
N LYS A 50 11.25 -1.92 -11.43
CA LYS A 50 10.92 -2.93 -12.44
C LYS A 50 11.20 -4.31 -11.90
N SER A 51 10.20 -5.19 -11.96
CA SER A 51 10.35 -6.62 -11.66
C SER A 51 10.30 -7.44 -12.95
N LYS A 52 10.41 -8.77 -12.83
CA LYS A 52 10.27 -9.68 -13.98
C LYS A 52 8.85 -9.65 -14.57
N GLN A 53 7.84 -9.32 -13.77
CA GLN A 53 6.44 -9.26 -14.17
C GLN A 53 6.10 -7.95 -14.91
N GLY A 54 6.80 -6.87 -14.58
CA GLY A 54 6.68 -5.57 -15.25
C GLY A 54 7.09 -4.41 -14.34
N PRO A 55 6.87 -3.16 -14.77
CA PRO A 55 7.11 -1.99 -13.92
C PRO A 55 6.12 -1.96 -12.75
N TYR A 56 6.57 -1.43 -11.63
CA TYR A 56 5.75 -1.27 -10.43
C TYR A 56 5.98 0.09 -9.78
N TYR A 57 4.95 0.56 -9.08
CA TYR A 57 4.96 1.76 -8.26
C TYR A 57 4.57 1.38 -6.85
N ILE A 58 5.28 1.87 -5.85
CA ILE A 58 4.98 1.62 -4.44
C ILE A 58 4.86 2.93 -3.67
N ILE A 59 3.76 3.10 -2.95
CA ILE A 59 3.61 4.15 -1.95
C ILE A 59 3.82 3.56 -0.57
N ASP A 60 4.68 4.22 0.20
CA ASP A 60 4.94 3.97 1.62
C ASP A 60 4.33 5.12 2.42
N LEU A 61 3.22 4.83 3.10
CA LEU A 61 2.49 5.77 3.94
C LEU A 61 2.64 5.37 5.39
N SER A 62 2.82 6.34 6.28
CA SER A 62 2.58 6.12 7.71
C SER A 62 1.96 7.35 8.35
N GLY A 63 1.21 7.15 9.43
CA GLY A 63 0.55 8.22 10.17
C GLY A 63 -0.78 7.78 10.77
N ILE A 64 -1.79 8.64 10.65
CA ILE A 64 -3.15 8.39 11.12
C ILE A 64 -3.98 7.87 9.95
N TYR A 65 -4.27 6.56 9.96
CA TYR A 65 -5.08 5.90 8.95
C TYR A 65 -6.57 6.09 9.26
N ASN A 66 -7.35 6.52 8.28
CA ASN A 66 -8.81 6.57 8.37
C ASN A 66 -9.38 5.17 8.10
N LYS A 67 -9.25 4.27 9.09
CA LYS A 67 -9.62 2.85 8.99
C LYS A 67 -11.12 2.73 8.75
N PRO A 68 -11.58 2.10 7.65
CA PRO A 68 -13.00 1.87 7.43
C PRO A 68 -13.63 1.10 8.59
N ILE A 69 -14.81 1.52 9.03
CA ILE A 69 -15.58 0.86 10.08
C ILE A 69 -17.02 0.61 9.60
N GLY A 70 -17.50 -0.62 9.79
CA GLY A 70 -18.83 -1.03 9.34
C GLY A 70 -18.94 -1.22 7.82
N PRO A 71 -20.18 -1.32 7.30
CA PRO A 71 -20.41 -1.55 5.88
C PRO A 71 -19.88 -0.41 5.00
N PRO A 72 -19.25 -0.70 3.84
CA PRO A 72 -18.69 0.32 2.95
C PRO A 72 -19.68 1.42 2.52
N ILE A 73 -20.97 1.08 2.38
CA ILE A 73 -22.03 2.03 1.99
C ILE A 73 -22.20 3.20 2.96
N GLN A 74 -21.77 3.03 4.21
CA GLN A 74 -21.88 4.08 5.23
C GLN A 74 -20.73 5.09 5.18
N GLY A 75 -19.62 4.78 4.49
CA GLY A 75 -18.46 5.67 4.37
C GLY A 75 -17.79 6.04 5.70
N LYS A 76 -18.09 5.33 6.80
CA LYS A 76 -17.56 5.65 8.12
C LYS A 76 -16.12 5.18 8.26
N THR A 77 -15.29 6.01 8.88
CA THR A 77 -13.90 5.70 9.19
C THR A 77 -13.57 6.08 10.64
N ALA A 78 -12.60 5.39 11.22
CA ALA A 78 -12.04 5.70 12.53
C ALA A 78 -10.57 6.14 12.39
N PRO A 79 -10.17 7.28 12.97
CA PRO A 79 -8.77 7.70 12.96
C PRO A 79 -7.94 6.71 13.78
N THR A 80 -6.94 6.11 13.13
CA THR A 80 -6.12 5.04 13.70
C THR A 80 -4.64 5.42 13.59
N PRO A 81 -4.07 6.06 14.62
CA PRO A 81 -2.66 6.45 14.65
C PRO A 81 -1.71 5.25 14.64
N GLY A 82 -0.47 5.48 14.22
CA GLY A 82 0.59 4.47 14.29
C GLY A 82 0.46 3.38 13.23
N TYR A 83 -0.26 3.65 12.14
CA TYR A 83 -0.45 2.72 11.04
C TYR A 83 0.51 3.01 9.89
N LYS A 84 0.78 1.97 9.10
CA LYS A 84 1.57 2.02 7.87
C LYS A 84 0.82 1.30 6.74
N MET A 85 1.01 1.78 5.52
CA MET A 85 0.52 1.14 4.31
C MET A 85 1.64 1.06 3.26
N LEU A 86 1.79 -0.12 2.67
CA LEU A 86 2.54 -0.33 1.44
C LEU A 86 1.53 -0.64 0.33
N GLY A 87 1.29 0.35 -0.54
CA GLY A 87 0.40 0.20 -1.71
C GLY A 87 1.22 0.03 -2.98
N VAL A 88 0.98 -1.02 -3.75
CA VAL A 88 1.73 -1.36 -4.97
C VAL A 88 0.78 -1.41 -6.16
N VAL A 89 1.14 -0.69 -7.22
CA VAL A 89 0.56 -0.87 -8.55
C VAL A 89 1.58 -1.64 -9.38
N LEU A 90 1.29 -2.91 -9.67
CA LEU A 90 2.13 -3.79 -10.49
C LEU A 90 1.50 -3.93 -11.87
N MET A 91 2.19 -3.44 -12.90
CA MET A 91 1.73 -3.52 -14.28
C MET A 91 2.25 -4.80 -14.92
N VAL A 92 1.43 -5.86 -14.91
CA VAL A 92 1.83 -7.16 -15.45
C VAL A 92 1.58 -7.17 -16.95
N LYS A 93 2.65 -7.39 -17.71
CA LYS A 93 2.60 -7.42 -19.18
C LYS A 93 1.52 -8.40 -19.66
N ASP A 94 0.68 -7.95 -20.59
CA ASP A 94 -0.39 -8.73 -21.23
C ASP A 94 -1.48 -9.27 -20.27
N LYS A 95 -1.45 -8.88 -18.99
CA LYS A 95 -2.45 -9.30 -17.97
C LYS A 95 -3.16 -8.13 -17.30
N GLY A 96 -2.57 -6.94 -17.31
CA GLY A 96 -3.11 -5.73 -16.71
C GLY A 96 -2.53 -5.42 -15.33
N ASN A 97 -3.22 -4.54 -14.59
CA ASN A 97 -2.70 -3.98 -13.36
C ASN A 97 -3.21 -4.73 -12.13
N TYR A 98 -2.29 -5.10 -11.25
CA TYR A 98 -2.58 -5.63 -9.93
C TYR A 98 -2.32 -4.56 -8.89
N PHE A 99 -3.25 -4.43 -7.94
CA PHE A 99 -3.16 -3.46 -6.86
C PHE A 99 -3.03 -4.22 -5.55
N LEU A 100 -1.84 -4.21 -4.97
CA LEU A 100 -1.56 -4.87 -3.69
C LEU A 100 -1.55 -3.81 -2.62
N LYS A 101 -2.29 -4.01 -1.54
CA LYS A 101 -2.40 -3.05 -0.47
C LYS A 101 -2.18 -3.77 0.85
N LEU A 102 -1.00 -3.59 1.42
CA LEU A 102 -0.63 -4.11 2.74
C LEU A 102 -0.80 -2.98 3.76
N THR A 103 -1.67 -3.15 4.75
CA THR A 103 -1.99 -2.10 5.75
C THR A 103 -2.09 -2.69 7.15
N GLY A 104 -1.57 -2.00 8.16
CA GLY A 104 -1.66 -2.43 9.55
C GLY A 104 -0.83 -1.55 10.49
N PRO A 105 -0.66 -1.97 11.75
CA PRO A 105 0.24 -1.32 12.68
C PRO A 105 1.66 -1.19 12.11
N LYS A 106 2.29 -0.05 12.36
CA LYS A 106 3.56 0.34 11.72
C LYS A 106 4.65 -0.71 11.91
N LYS A 107 4.85 -1.21 13.12
CA LYS A 107 5.90 -2.20 13.42
C LYS A 107 5.66 -3.52 12.66
N THR A 108 4.42 -4.00 12.67
CA THR A 108 4.03 -5.21 11.92
C THR A 108 4.33 -5.06 10.42
N ILE A 109 3.98 -3.94 9.80
CA ILE A 109 4.23 -3.72 8.36
C ILE A 109 5.72 -3.52 8.07
N GLU A 110 6.45 -2.80 8.92
CA GLU A 110 7.91 -2.64 8.78
C GLU A 110 8.64 -3.98 8.88
N GLY A 111 8.22 -4.87 9.79
CA GLY A 111 8.80 -6.20 9.96
C GLY A 111 8.69 -7.12 8.74
N VAL A 112 7.79 -6.83 7.79
CA VAL A 112 7.59 -7.64 6.58
C VAL A 112 7.81 -6.86 5.28
N ALA A 113 8.26 -5.60 5.35
CA ALA A 113 8.32 -4.71 4.19
C ALA A 113 9.21 -5.25 3.05
N ASP A 114 10.35 -5.85 3.39
CA ASP A 114 11.27 -6.44 2.42
C ASP A 114 10.73 -7.75 1.83
N THR A 115 10.15 -8.60 2.67
CA THR A 115 9.46 -9.84 2.23
C THR A 115 8.31 -9.51 1.29
N PHE A 116 7.54 -8.47 1.60
CA PHE A 116 6.46 -8.00 0.74
C PHE A 116 6.97 -7.53 -0.62
N ARG A 117 8.04 -6.72 -0.67
CA ARG A 117 8.70 -6.33 -1.93
C ARG A 117 9.19 -7.53 -2.73
N ALA A 118 9.84 -8.48 -2.08
CA ALA A 118 10.35 -9.68 -2.73
C ALA A 118 9.24 -10.53 -3.37
N SER A 119 8.03 -10.55 -2.79
CA SER A 119 6.89 -11.35 -3.28
C SER A 119 6.45 -11.02 -4.71
N PHE A 120 6.68 -9.78 -5.17
CA PHE A 120 6.40 -9.36 -6.56
C PHE A 120 7.69 -9.07 -7.35
N GLY A 121 8.85 -9.47 -6.83
CA GLY A 121 10.15 -9.27 -7.46
C GLY A 121 10.67 -7.83 -7.38
N GLY A 122 10.17 -7.02 -6.44
CA GLY A 122 10.66 -5.68 -6.16
C GLY A 122 11.91 -5.65 -5.29
N ASN A 123 12.66 -4.56 -5.36
CA ASN A 123 13.87 -4.34 -4.57
C ASN A 123 14.02 -2.86 -4.21
N ALA A 124 13.91 -2.55 -2.92
CA ALA A 124 14.00 -1.18 -2.38
C ALA A 124 15.32 -0.47 -2.74
N LYS A 125 16.42 -1.21 -2.94
CA LYS A 125 17.74 -0.63 -3.27
C LYS A 125 17.84 -0.16 -4.73
N SER A 126 17.01 -0.70 -5.62
CA SER A 126 16.97 -0.32 -7.03
C SER A 126 15.84 0.67 -7.36
N GLU A 127 14.95 0.91 -6.41
CA GLU A 127 13.82 1.80 -6.55
C GLU A 127 14.26 3.26 -6.67
N LYS A 128 13.59 4.02 -7.54
CA LYS A 128 13.81 5.44 -7.75
C LYS A 128 12.65 6.24 -7.19
N ALA A 129 12.90 7.46 -6.74
CA ALA A 129 11.82 8.36 -6.31
C ALA A 129 10.82 8.58 -7.47
N TYR A 130 9.55 8.58 -7.14
CA TYR A 130 8.47 8.88 -8.08
C TYR A 130 7.62 10.01 -7.51
N GLU A 131 7.22 10.95 -8.36
CA GLU A 131 6.30 12.02 -8.01
C GLU A 131 4.93 11.71 -8.60
N ILE A 132 3.89 11.81 -7.77
CA ILE A 132 2.51 11.71 -8.22
C ILE A 132 2.25 12.90 -9.17
N LYS A 133 1.82 12.61 -10.39
CA LYS A 133 1.59 13.60 -11.46
C LYS A 133 0.11 13.90 -11.66
#